data_AF-A0A4R0W605-F1
#
_entry.id   AF-A0A4R0W605-F1
#
_cell.length_a   1.000
_cell.length_b   1.000
_cell.length_c   1.000
_cell.angle_alpha   90.00
_cell.angle_beta   90.00
_cell.angle_gamma   90.00
#
_symmetry.space_group_name_H-M   'P 1'
#
loop_
_entity.id
_entity.type
_entity.pdbx_description
1 polymer ?
#
loop_
_entity_poly.entity_id
_entity_poly.type
_entity_poly.pdbx_seq_one_letter_code
_entity_poly.pdbx_strand_id
1 'polypeptide(L)'
;MRYEVDAASGRVHLTARYAGATDAPTLPAFGLEWTLPKQYENLRFHGLGPEETYHDRLHGGKLGIFERTAAEDNAPYLVPQETGNHEDVRWAEVLDAQGHGMRISQAGSEHFAASLLPYSSLMLEEATHQNELPPVRHTFLRLLAAQMGVGGDDSWGAPVHEQYQLPADRAYTLDVNLELF
;
A
#
# COMPACT_ATOMS: atom_id res chain seq x y z
N MET A 1 1.59 -2.88 17.64
CA MET A 1 0.75 -3.71 16.75
C MET A 1 -0.04 -4.67 17.60
N ARG A 2 -1.32 -4.90 17.28
CA ARG A 2 -2.23 -5.80 17.99
C ARG A 2 -3.01 -6.63 16.98
N TYR A 3 -3.14 -7.92 17.25
CA TYR A 3 -3.99 -8.86 16.52
C TYR A 3 -5.01 -9.46 17.47
N GLU A 4 -6.28 -9.46 17.07
CA GLU A 4 -7.38 -10.06 17.82
C GLU A 4 -8.12 -11.02 16.90
N VAL A 5 -8.26 -12.27 17.32
CA VAL A 5 -8.87 -13.32 16.49
C VAL A 5 -10.27 -13.61 17.02
N ASP A 6 -11.27 -13.46 16.17
CA ASP A 6 -12.62 -13.92 16.46
C ASP A 6 -12.68 -15.44 16.28
N ALA A 7 -12.85 -16.18 17.38
CA ALA A 7 -12.79 -17.64 17.38
C ALA A 7 -13.94 -18.32 16.61
N ALA A 8 -15.05 -17.62 16.37
CA ALA A 8 -16.22 -18.20 15.70
C ALA A 8 -16.14 -18.05 14.18
N SER A 9 -15.62 -16.93 13.69
CA SER A 9 -15.53 -16.60 12.27
C SER A 9 -14.13 -16.78 11.68
N GLY A 10 -13.09 -16.84 12.52
CA GLY A 10 -11.69 -16.84 12.07
C GLY A 10 -11.21 -15.47 11.57
N ARG A 11 -12.05 -14.42 11.65
CA ARG A 11 -11.67 -13.04 11.31
C ARG A 11 -10.57 -12.57 12.25
N VAL A 12 -9.56 -11.91 11.69
CA VAL A 12 -8.49 -11.27 12.47
C VAL A 12 -8.65 -9.75 12.38
N HIS A 13 -8.85 -9.09 13.51
CA HIS A 13 -8.78 -7.64 13.62
C HIS A 13 -7.33 -7.23 13.92
N LEU A 14 -6.76 -6.42 13.03
CA LEU A 14 -5.38 -5.95 13.07
C LEU A 14 -5.35 -4.43 13.26
N THR A 15 -4.64 -3.99 14.29
CA THR A 15 -4.37 -2.57 14.52
C THR A 15 -2.86 -2.32 14.64
N ALA A 16 -2.32 -1.48 13.76
CA ALA A 16 -0.96 -0.96 13.88
C ALA A 16 -1.02 0.55 14.14
N ARG A 17 -0.46 0.99 15.28
CA ARG A 17 -0.51 2.38 15.72
C ARG A 17 0.89 2.95 15.88
N TYR A 18 1.12 4.09 15.26
CA TYR A 18 2.20 5.02 15.54
C TYR A 18 1.66 6.12 16.44
N ALA A 19 2.33 6.37 17.56
CA ALA A 19 1.85 7.32 18.57
C ALA A 19 2.22 8.78 18.27
N GLY A 20 3.11 9.02 17.29
CA GLY A 20 3.81 10.29 17.12
C GLY A 20 5.17 10.28 17.82
N ALA A 21 6.14 10.99 17.26
CA ALA A 21 7.44 11.27 17.83
C ALA A 21 7.77 12.75 17.63
N THR A 22 8.02 13.46 18.74
CA THR A 22 8.50 14.85 18.71
C THR A 22 9.91 14.89 18.13
N ASP A 23 10.22 15.95 17.36
CA ASP A 23 11.52 16.21 16.72
C ASP A 23 11.97 15.19 15.65
N ALA A 24 11.08 14.30 15.19
CA ALA A 24 11.34 13.41 14.06
C ALA A 24 11.01 14.10 12.72
N PRO A 25 11.74 13.78 11.62
CA PRO A 25 11.39 14.26 10.29
C PRO A 25 10.05 13.66 9.83
N THR A 26 9.42 14.29 8.83
CA THR A 26 8.20 13.75 8.19
C THR A 26 8.40 12.29 7.77
N LEU A 27 7.35 11.49 7.91
CA LEU A 27 7.35 10.09 7.50
C LEU A 27 7.13 10.01 5.97
N PRO A 28 7.75 9.04 5.28
CA PRO A 28 7.40 8.74 3.90
C PRO A 28 6.06 8.00 3.82
N ALA A 29 5.86 7.02 4.70
CA ALA A 29 4.65 6.24 4.83
C ALA A 29 4.57 5.61 6.24
N PHE A 30 3.37 5.21 6.65
CA PHE A 30 3.17 4.38 7.84
C PHE A 30 2.20 3.23 7.55
N GLY A 31 2.63 1.99 7.83
CA GLY A 31 1.83 0.81 7.57
C GLY A 31 2.64 -0.48 7.68
N LEU A 32 2.22 -1.50 6.92
CA LEU A 32 2.79 -2.84 6.91
C LEU A 32 3.06 -3.29 5.48
N GLU A 33 4.13 -4.07 5.31
CA GLU A 33 4.42 -4.81 4.09
C GLU A 33 4.49 -6.30 4.44
N TRP A 34 3.76 -7.13 3.70
CA TRP A 34 3.79 -8.59 3.84
C TRP A 34 4.35 -9.23 2.58
N THR A 35 5.30 -10.13 2.77
CA THR A 35 5.76 -11.03 1.72
C THR A 35 4.79 -12.21 1.60
N LEU A 36 4.24 -12.41 0.41
CA LEU A 36 3.31 -13.48 0.08
C LEU A 36 3.94 -14.45 -0.91
N PRO A 37 3.54 -15.74 -0.89
CA PRO A 37 3.90 -16.67 -1.96
C PRO A 37 3.50 -16.13 -3.33
N LYS A 38 4.37 -16.32 -4.35
CA LYS A 38 4.18 -15.77 -5.71
C LYS A 38 2.80 -16.00 -6.31
N GLN A 39 2.16 -17.13 -6.00
CA GLN A 39 0.85 -17.48 -6.53
C GLN A 39 -0.25 -16.45 -6.20
N TYR A 40 -0.08 -15.68 -5.11
CA TYR A 40 -0.98 -14.60 -4.71
C TYR A 40 -0.62 -13.30 -5.44
N GLU A 41 -0.90 -13.27 -6.74
CA GLU A 41 -0.52 -12.16 -7.63
C GLU A 41 -1.70 -11.35 -8.15
N ASN A 42 -2.95 -11.74 -7.86
CA ASN A 42 -4.13 -11.00 -8.29
C ASN A 42 -4.61 -10.08 -7.16
N LEU A 43 -4.73 -8.79 -7.45
CA LEU A 43 -5.31 -7.77 -6.57
C LEU A 43 -6.70 -7.39 -7.08
N ARG A 44 -7.69 -7.46 -6.20
CA ARG A 44 -9.03 -6.92 -6.46
C ARG A 44 -9.40 -5.98 -5.32
N PHE A 45 -9.75 -4.74 -5.62
CA PHE A 45 -9.95 -3.73 -4.56
C PHE A 45 -11.09 -2.78 -4.86
N HIS A 46 -11.67 -2.22 -3.80
CA HIS A 46 -12.62 -1.12 -3.85
C HIS A 46 -11.96 0.14 -3.28
N GLY A 47 -11.56 1.05 -4.17
CA GLY A 47 -10.82 2.26 -3.85
C GLY A 47 -10.68 3.17 -5.07
N LEU A 48 -9.71 4.08 -5.06
CA LEU A 48 -9.39 4.91 -6.22
C LEU A 48 -8.51 4.14 -7.21
N GLY A 49 -8.91 4.11 -8.47
CA GLY A 49 -8.17 3.42 -9.52
C GLY A 49 -8.71 3.71 -10.93
N PRO A 50 -8.35 2.90 -11.95
CA PRO A 50 -7.52 1.69 -11.85
C PRO A 50 -6.01 1.97 -11.79
N GLU A 51 -5.57 3.19 -12.08
CA GLU A 51 -4.15 3.57 -12.06
C GLU A 51 -3.73 4.07 -10.68
N GLU A 52 -2.42 4.05 -10.41
CA GLU A 52 -1.87 4.45 -9.12
C GLU A 52 -2.23 5.89 -8.72
N THR A 53 -2.53 6.06 -7.44
CA THR A 53 -2.90 7.32 -6.80
C THR A 53 -2.04 7.58 -5.57
N TYR A 54 -1.82 8.85 -5.28
CA TYR A 54 -1.06 9.32 -4.13
C TYR A 54 -1.78 10.51 -3.51
N HIS A 55 -1.47 10.82 -2.26
CA HIS A 55 -2.14 11.86 -1.46
C HIS A 55 -2.18 13.27 -2.08
N ASP A 56 -1.27 13.62 -2.99
CA ASP A 56 -1.31 14.87 -3.77
C ASP A 56 -1.67 14.68 -5.26
N ARG A 57 -1.87 13.42 -5.70
CA ARG A 57 -2.12 13.02 -7.09
C ARG A 57 -3.28 12.02 -7.20
N LEU A 58 -4.40 12.32 -6.54
CA LEU A 58 -5.59 11.45 -6.48
C LEU A 58 -6.72 11.81 -7.46
N HIS A 59 -6.75 13.03 -8.01
CA HIS A 59 -7.87 13.52 -8.85
C HIS A 59 -8.08 12.75 -10.17
N GLY A 60 -7.09 11.98 -10.63
CA GLY A 60 -7.22 11.09 -11.78
C GLY A 60 -7.92 9.76 -11.47
N GLY A 61 -7.94 9.36 -10.20
CA GLY A 61 -8.56 8.12 -9.75
C GLY A 61 -10.08 8.23 -9.70
N LYS A 62 -10.77 7.14 -10.06
CA LYS A 62 -12.20 7.01 -9.85
C LYS A 62 -12.46 5.98 -8.77
N LEU A 63 -13.43 6.26 -7.93
CA LEU A 63 -13.89 5.29 -6.95
C LEU A 63 -14.63 4.16 -7.66
N GLY A 64 -14.17 2.93 -7.47
CA GLY A 64 -14.74 1.76 -8.13
C GLY A 64 -14.17 0.46 -7.60
N ILE A 65 -14.59 -0.65 -8.20
CA ILE A 65 -13.98 -1.97 -7.99
C ILE A 65 -13.09 -2.25 -9.20
N PHE A 66 -11.81 -2.53 -8.94
CA PHE A 66 -10.82 -2.80 -9.97
C PHE A 66 -10.11 -4.12 -9.68
N GLU A 67 -9.62 -4.75 -10.75
CA GLU A 67 -8.88 -6.01 -10.74
C GLU A 67 -7.60 -5.80 -11.53
N ARG A 68 -6.46 -6.15 -10.92
CA ARG A 68 -5.10 -6.00 -11.46
C ARG A 68 -4.24 -7.14 -10.98
N THR A 69 -3.07 -7.32 -11.58
CA THR A 69 -2.03 -8.22 -11.08
C THR A 69 -0.88 -7.42 -10.47
N ALA A 70 -0.05 -8.07 -9.65
CA ALA A 70 1.16 -7.46 -9.11
C ALA A 70 2.04 -6.86 -10.22
N ALA A 71 2.12 -7.54 -11.37
CA ALA A 71 2.87 -7.07 -12.52
C ALA A 71 2.23 -5.84 -13.20
N GLU A 72 0.90 -5.77 -13.28
CA GLU A 72 0.17 -4.64 -13.88
C GLU A 72 0.18 -3.38 -13.01
N ASP A 73 0.33 -3.53 -11.69
CA ASP A 73 0.48 -2.41 -10.74
C ASP A 73 1.91 -1.90 -10.64
N ASN A 74 2.90 -2.67 -11.09
CA ASN A 74 4.29 -2.26 -11.11
C ASN A 74 4.60 -1.42 -12.35
N ALA A 75 4.40 -0.09 -12.26
CA ALA A 75 4.72 0.80 -13.37
C ALA A 75 6.22 0.72 -13.76
N PRO A 76 6.54 0.59 -15.06
CA PRO A 76 7.91 0.39 -15.53
C PRO A 76 8.68 1.72 -15.64
N TYR A 77 8.80 2.46 -14.54
CA TYR A 77 9.62 3.67 -14.47
C TYR A 77 11.07 3.38 -14.86
N LEU A 78 11.75 4.35 -15.50
CA LEU A 78 13.11 4.12 -16.03
C LEU A 78 14.09 3.69 -14.93
N VAL A 79 14.06 4.40 -13.81
CA VAL A 79 14.69 4.00 -12.55
C VAL A 79 13.57 3.37 -11.69
N PRO A 80 13.75 2.13 -11.18
CA PRO A 80 12.82 1.56 -10.22
C PRO A 80 12.59 2.50 -9.03
N GLN A 81 11.34 2.69 -8.66
CA GLN A 81 10.92 3.63 -7.63
C GLN A 81 9.55 3.21 -7.08
N GLU A 82 9.09 3.91 -6.04
CA GLU A 82 7.75 3.76 -5.48
C GLU A 82 6.67 3.80 -6.57
N THR A 83 5.75 2.82 -6.55
CA THR A 83 4.77 2.58 -7.62
C THR A 83 3.57 1.76 -7.13
N GLY A 84 2.44 1.85 -7.83
CA GLY A 84 1.30 0.94 -7.66
C GLY A 84 0.45 1.18 -6.41
N ASN A 85 0.59 2.33 -5.75
CA ASN A 85 -0.25 2.70 -4.61
C ASN A 85 -1.68 3.03 -5.04
N HIS A 86 -2.67 2.53 -4.32
CA HIS A 86 -4.07 2.91 -4.48
C HIS A 86 -4.58 3.53 -3.17
N GLU A 87 -5.04 4.78 -3.23
CA GLU A 87 -5.59 5.52 -2.09
C GLU A 87 -7.09 5.22 -1.87
N ASP A 88 -7.60 5.61 -0.69
CA ASP A 88 -9.00 5.46 -0.28
C ASP A 88 -9.58 4.04 -0.45
N VAL A 89 -8.76 3.03 -0.20
CA VAL A 89 -9.16 1.62 -0.25
C VAL A 89 -10.03 1.29 0.96
N ARG A 90 -11.20 0.71 0.66
CA ARG A 90 -12.17 0.23 1.66
C ARG A 90 -12.02 -1.25 1.93
N TRP A 91 -11.72 -2.00 0.87
CA TRP A 91 -11.29 -3.38 0.96
C TRP A 91 -10.41 -3.75 -0.23
N ALA A 92 -9.49 -4.69 -0.01
CA ALA A 92 -8.64 -5.31 -1.00
C ALA A 92 -8.64 -6.83 -0.81
N GLU A 93 -8.57 -7.57 -1.90
CA GLU A 93 -8.45 -9.02 -1.97
C GLU A 93 -7.16 -9.34 -2.68
N VAL A 94 -6.33 -10.20 -2.09
CA VAL A 94 -5.16 -10.76 -2.76
C VAL A 94 -5.39 -12.25 -2.96
N LEU A 95 -5.38 -12.67 -4.22
CA LEU A 95 -5.92 -13.96 -4.66
C LEU A 95 -4.92 -14.74 -5.51
N ASP A 96 -4.98 -16.06 -5.40
CA ASP A 96 -4.40 -16.97 -6.37
C ASP A 96 -5.29 -17.11 -7.63
N ALA A 97 -4.82 -17.88 -8.62
CA ALA A 97 -5.54 -18.10 -9.86
C ALA A 97 -6.83 -18.94 -9.70
N GLN A 98 -7.05 -19.56 -8.54
CA GLN A 98 -8.26 -20.32 -8.22
C GLN A 98 -9.26 -19.47 -7.40
N GLY A 99 -8.88 -18.25 -7.00
CA GLY A 99 -9.68 -17.35 -6.19
C GLY A 99 -9.54 -17.58 -4.68
N HIS A 100 -8.59 -18.38 -4.22
CA HIS A 100 -8.27 -18.48 -2.79
C HIS A 100 -7.34 -17.33 -2.38
N GLY A 101 -7.44 -16.87 -1.15
CA GLY A 101 -6.57 -15.84 -0.61
C GLY A 101 -7.12 -15.19 0.64
N MET A 102 -7.00 -13.86 0.67
CA MET A 102 -7.37 -13.06 1.82
C MET A 102 -8.03 -11.76 1.39
N ARG A 103 -9.08 -11.37 2.11
CA ARG A 103 -9.64 -10.02 2.09
C ARG A 103 -9.15 -9.23 3.28
N ILE A 104 -8.75 -8.01 2.99
CA ILE A 104 -8.44 -6.94 3.93
C ILE A 104 -9.55 -5.91 3.78
N SER A 105 -10.18 -5.53 4.89
CA SER A 105 -11.24 -4.51 4.90
C SER A 105 -10.99 -3.52 6.01
N GLN A 106 -11.34 -2.25 5.81
CA GLN A 106 -11.28 -1.27 6.89
C GLN A 106 -12.16 -1.72 8.07
N ALA A 107 -11.66 -1.58 9.29
CA ALA A 107 -12.45 -1.89 10.50
C ALA A 107 -13.26 -0.67 10.97
N GLY A 108 -12.79 0.55 10.70
CA GLY A 108 -13.40 1.82 11.09
C GLY A 108 -13.90 2.67 9.92
N SER A 109 -13.98 3.98 10.16
CA SER A 109 -14.33 4.99 9.15
C SER A 109 -13.17 5.38 8.25
N GLU A 110 -11.93 5.23 8.73
CA GLU A 110 -10.73 5.58 8.00
C GLU A 110 -10.46 4.56 6.89
N HIS A 111 -10.22 5.07 5.69
CA HIS A 111 -9.73 4.28 4.56
C HIS A 111 -8.23 3.99 4.72
N PHE A 112 -7.73 2.99 4.02
CA PHE A 112 -6.29 2.69 3.95
C PHE A 112 -5.82 2.80 2.50
N ALA A 113 -4.50 2.85 2.29
CA ALA A 113 -3.93 2.68 0.96
C ALA A 113 -3.34 1.27 0.81
N ALA A 114 -3.37 0.74 -0.40
CA ALA A 114 -2.85 -0.59 -0.68
C ALA A 114 -2.07 -0.66 -1.99
N SER A 115 -1.06 -1.51 -2.02
CA SER A 115 -0.35 -1.91 -3.23
C SER A 115 0.01 -3.39 -3.19
N LEU A 116 0.04 -4.05 -4.35
CA LEU A 116 0.54 -5.41 -4.50
C LEU A 116 1.61 -5.40 -5.59
N LEU A 117 2.86 -5.67 -5.23
CA LEU A 117 3.99 -5.57 -6.15
C LEU A 117 4.79 -6.88 -6.23
N PRO A 118 5.52 -7.14 -7.33
CA PRO A 118 6.40 -8.31 -7.47
C PRO A 118 7.74 -8.12 -6.73
N TYR A 119 8.03 -6.92 -6.24
CA TYR A 119 9.26 -6.52 -5.56
C TYR A 119 8.92 -5.81 -4.24
N SER A 120 9.78 -5.96 -3.24
CA SER A 120 9.63 -5.21 -1.98
C SER A 120 10.03 -3.75 -2.16
N SER A 121 9.62 -2.90 -1.23
CA SER A 121 10.05 -1.51 -1.18
C SER A 121 11.58 -1.38 -1.16
N LEU A 122 12.29 -2.28 -0.46
CA LEU A 122 13.76 -2.32 -0.43
C LEU A 122 14.37 -2.73 -1.77
N MET A 123 13.79 -3.71 -2.48
CA MET A 123 14.28 -4.13 -3.79
C MET A 123 14.14 -3.02 -4.83
N LEU A 124 13.06 -2.23 -4.76
CA LEU A 124 12.85 -1.07 -5.62
C LEU A 124 13.85 0.04 -5.30
N GLU A 125 14.11 0.32 -4.03
CA GLU A 125 15.09 1.32 -3.58
C GLU A 125 16.54 0.97 -4.00
N GLU A 126 16.91 -0.31 -3.94
CA GLU A 126 18.28 -0.75 -4.25
C GLU A 126 18.59 -0.79 -5.76
N ALA A 127 17.57 -0.95 -6.62
CA ALA A 127 17.76 -1.11 -8.05
C ALA A 127 17.84 0.23 -8.78
N THR A 128 18.86 0.43 -9.60
CA THR A 128 19.03 1.64 -10.42
C THR A 128 18.50 1.47 -11.84
N HIS A 129 18.30 0.23 -12.28
CA HIS A 129 17.76 -0.12 -13.59
C HIS A 129 16.82 -1.32 -13.49
N GLN A 130 15.82 -1.38 -14.39
CA GLN A 130 14.81 -2.46 -14.41
C GLN A 130 15.40 -3.88 -14.51
N ASN A 131 16.54 -4.04 -15.19
CA ASN A 131 17.21 -5.34 -15.36
C ASN A 131 18.01 -5.79 -14.13
N GLU A 132 18.12 -4.95 -13.09
CA GLU A 132 18.77 -5.30 -11.81
C GLU A 132 17.76 -5.94 -10.84
N LEU A 133 16.46 -5.78 -11.08
CA LEU A 133 15.42 -6.39 -10.26
C LEU A 133 15.51 -7.92 -10.32
N PRO A 134 15.43 -8.61 -9.17
CA PRO A 134 15.63 -10.05 -9.11
C PRO A 134 14.47 -10.80 -9.80
N PRO A 135 14.66 -12.06 -10.20
CA PRO A 135 13.53 -12.87 -10.67
C PRO A 135 12.40 -12.95 -9.63
N VAL A 136 11.16 -12.72 -10.07
CA VAL A 136 9.98 -12.69 -9.19
C VAL A 136 9.73 -14.06 -8.55
N ARG A 137 9.85 -14.11 -7.22
CA ARG A 137 9.65 -15.29 -6.37
C ARG A 137 8.56 -15.12 -5.30
N HIS A 138 8.15 -13.89 -5.05
CA HIS A 138 7.15 -13.51 -4.06
C HIS A 138 6.36 -12.33 -4.61
N THR A 139 5.23 -12.03 -3.97
CA THR A 139 4.56 -10.75 -4.09
C THR A 139 4.60 -10.04 -2.74
N PHE A 140 4.46 -8.72 -2.76
CA PHE A 140 4.58 -7.86 -1.59
C PHE A 140 3.31 -7.03 -1.49
N LEU A 141 2.47 -7.36 -0.50
CA LEU A 141 1.26 -6.62 -0.20
C LEU A 141 1.60 -5.54 0.81
N ARG A 142 1.43 -4.27 0.43
CA ARG A 142 1.55 -3.14 1.35
C ARG A 142 0.17 -2.63 1.74
N LEU A 143 -0.01 -2.38 3.03
CA LEU A 143 -1.20 -1.79 3.63
C LEU A 143 -0.74 -0.58 4.44
N LEU A 144 -1.12 0.61 4.00
CA LEU A 144 -0.68 1.86 4.60
C LEU A 144 -1.85 2.57 5.26
N ALA A 145 -1.64 3.03 6.49
CA ALA A 145 -2.54 4.00 7.11
C ALA A 145 -2.48 5.34 6.35
N ALA A 146 -1.29 5.69 5.85
CA ALA A 146 -1.05 6.88 5.05
C ALA A 146 0.31 6.83 4.36
N GLN A 147 0.42 7.58 3.27
CA GLN A 147 1.64 7.87 2.52
C GLN A 147 1.69 9.37 2.22
N MET A 148 2.89 9.97 2.22
CA MET A 148 3.03 11.36 1.78
C MET A 148 2.78 11.50 0.27
N GLY A 149 2.51 12.73 -0.19
CA GLY A 149 2.45 13.05 -1.61
C GLY A 149 3.77 12.83 -2.35
N VAL A 150 3.72 12.87 -3.69
CA VAL A 150 4.88 12.70 -4.56
C VAL A 150 5.66 14.01 -4.76
N GLY A 151 4.97 15.16 -4.75
CA GLY A 151 5.52 16.47 -5.07
C GLY A 151 5.70 16.69 -6.58
N GLY A 152 6.75 17.44 -6.96
CA GLY A 152 7.10 17.66 -8.36
C GLY A 152 7.00 19.10 -8.86
N ASP A 153 6.95 20.11 -7.97
CA ASP A 153 7.14 21.51 -8.36
C ASP A 153 8.50 21.73 -9.05
N ASP A 154 9.53 21.06 -8.53
CA ASP A 154 10.79 20.80 -9.21
C ASP A 154 11.38 19.44 -8.79
N SER A 155 12.49 19.05 -9.41
CA SER A 155 13.21 17.79 -9.12
C SER A 155 14.62 18.05 -8.55
N TRP A 156 14.85 19.23 -7.95
CA TRP A 156 16.16 19.63 -7.42
C TRP A 156 16.10 20.32 -6.05
N GLY A 157 14.96 20.31 -5.37
CA GLY A 157 14.89 20.69 -3.95
C GLY A 157 13.51 21.01 -3.39
N ALA A 158 12.49 21.20 -4.22
CA ALA A 158 11.14 21.49 -3.74
C ALA A 158 10.55 20.27 -2.99
N PRO A 159 10.09 20.44 -1.73
CA PRO A 159 9.44 19.37 -0.99
C PRO A 159 7.99 19.19 -1.44
N VAL A 160 7.39 18.07 -1.05
CA VAL A 160 5.94 17.88 -1.04
C VAL A 160 5.28 19.02 -0.26
N HIS A 161 4.19 19.59 -0.76
CA HIS A 161 3.47 20.66 -0.06
C HIS A 161 3.00 20.19 1.32
N GLU A 162 3.04 21.07 2.32
CA GLU A 162 2.82 20.73 3.74
C GLU A 162 1.51 19.94 3.99
N GLN A 163 0.44 20.27 3.27
CA GLN A 163 -0.86 19.59 3.40
C GLN A 163 -0.85 18.13 2.94
N TYR A 164 0.17 17.72 2.18
CA TYR A 164 0.35 16.36 1.70
C TYR A 164 1.54 15.64 2.34
N GLN A 165 2.19 16.25 3.34
CA GLN A 165 3.22 15.58 4.13
C GLN A 165 2.60 14.68 5.21
N LEU A 166 3.43 13.86 5.85
CA LEU A 166 3.04 12.96 6.93
C LEU A 166 3.79 13.32 8.23
N PRO A 167 3.36 14.39 8.96
CA PRO A 167 4.05 14.87 10.16
C PRO A 167 4.27 13.78 11.20
N ALA A 168 5.52 13.57 11.60
CA ALA A 168 5.87 12.52 12.55
C ALA A 168 5.38 12.80 13.98
N ASP A 169 4.98 14.02 14.32
CA ASP A 169 4.39 14.33 15.62
C ASP A 169 2.92 13.89 15.74
N ARG A 170 2.30 13.43 14.64
CA ARG A 170 0.92 12.95 14.61
C ARG A 170 0.82 11.43 14.79
N ALA A 171 -0.29 11.00 15.36
CA ALA A 171 -0.62 9.59 15.45
C ALA A 171 -1.22 9.09 14.13
N TYR A 172 -0.78 7.90 13.71
CA TYR A 172 -1.33 7.18 12.55
C TYR A 172 -1.75 5.78 12.98
N THR A 173 -2.88 5.31 12.47
CA THR A 173 -3.41 3.98 12.80
C THR A 173 -3.88 3.28 11.55
N LEU A 174 -3.28 2.13 11.23
CA LEU A 174 -3.85 1.17 10.29
C LEU A 174 -4.79 0.28 11.09
N ASP A 175 -6.07 0.25 10.72
CA ASP A 175 -7.11 -0.49 11.42
C ASP A 175 -7.97 -1.31 10.45
N VAL A 176 -7.68 -2.61 10.35
CA VAL A 176 -8.23 -3.48 9.30
C VAL A 176 -8.65 -4.84 9.83
N ASN A 177 -9.63 -5.46 9.16
CA ASN A 177 -10.04 -6.84 9.36
C ASN A 177 -9.48 -7.71 8.22
N LEU A 178 -9.01 -8.89 8.58
CA LEU A 178 -8.50 -9.92 7.68
C LEU A 178 -9.44 -11.13 7.71
N GLU A 179 -9.79 -11.64 6.53
CA GLU A 179 -10.61 -12.83 6.34
C GLU A 179 -9.98 -13.71 5.26
N LEU A 180 -9.75 -14.98 5.56
CA LEU A 180 -9.22 -15.97 4.60
C LEU A 180 -10.37 -16.69 3.91
N PHE A 181 -10.20 -17.01 2.63
CA PHE A 181 -11.14 -17.84 1.86
C PHE A 181 -10.46 -18.61 0.74
#